data_AF-A0AA41K733-F1
#
_entry.id   AF-A0AA41K733-F1
#
_cell.length_a   1.000
_cell.length_b   1.000
_cell.length_c   1.000
_cell.angle_alpha   90.00
_cell.angle_beta   90.00
_cell.angle_gamma   90.00
#
_symmetry.space_group_name_H-M   'P 1'
#
loop_
_entity.id
_entity.type
_entity.pdbx_description
1 polymer ?
#
loop_
_entity_poly.entity_id
_entity_poly.type
_entity_poly.pdbx_seq_one_letter_code
_entity_poly.pdbx_strand_id
1 'polypeptide(L)'
;MRAAQENREPGICNYVVIPAFEPDFRLLSLVKGLSGYPGIGIIVVNDGSEKGLCTLFGRTAEYATVLFHRTNRGKGRAVKTALDYIRKNRKEAKTIVIADADGQHKAEDILRVLHAAQGYEHRMVLGVRSFSGEVPFRSKFGNAITCAIFYCVTGTFLSDTQTGLRAFHVRLIPLLLRIRGERYEFEMNTLMQLSKRRIKFEEVGIETVYLDQNESSHFRVIRDSVRIYWNIIKFACSSMASFAVDYGLFLLFCAGLSRVGAEMVAAVAVSNAAARVISACCNFCWNRKYVFHHKGSSLKAGLQYFSLALAVLCINTALLSWLVVYGRMGKARAKLCAELSLFALSFIIQRFMIFGKKEIRQAQ
;
A
#
# COMPACT_ATOMS: atom_id res chain seq x y z
N MET A 1 22.40 56.64 0.52
CA MET A 1 22.62 55.62 -0.52
C MET A 1 21.50 54.60 -0.43
N ARG A 2 20.53 54.70 -1.35
CA ARG A 2 19.40 53.77 -1.45
C ARG A 2 19.93 52.47 -2.07
N ALA A 3 19.98 51.39 -1.29
CA ALA A 3 20.24 50.07 -1.84
C ALA A 3 19.05 49.68 -2.70
N ALA A 4 19.31 49.46 -3.99
CA ALA A 4 18.32 49.02 -4.95
C ALA A 4 17.74 47.68 -4.49
N GLN A 5 16.44 47.67 -4.19
CA GLN A 5 15.64 46.46 -4.25
C GLN A 5 15.70 45.96 -5.69
N GLU A 6 16.56 44.97 -5.95
CA GLU A 6 16.45 44.13 -7.13
C GLU A 6 15.06 43.46 -7.09
N ASN A 7 14.11 44.07 -7.80
CA ASN A 7 12.92 43.39 -8.30
C ASN A 7 13.38 42.29 -9.25
N ARG A 8 13.83 41.15 -8.71
CA ARG A 8 13.92 39.91 -9.49
C ARG A 8 12.50 39.45 -9.69
N GLU A 9 12.08 39.36 -10.95
CA GLU A 9 10.95 38.50 -11.32
C GLU A 9 11.11 37.17 -10.57
N PRO A 10 10.04 36.61 -9.98
CA PRO A 10 10.17 35.38 -9.21
C PRO A 10 10.62 34.27 -10.14
N GLY A 11 11.93 34.01 -10.15
CA GLY A 11 12.53 32.92 -10.89
C GLY A 11 11.80 31.63 -10.52
N ILE A 12 11.54 30.79 -11.52
CA ILE A 12 10.81 29.54 -11.32
C ILE A 12 11.54 28.70 -10.26
N CYS A 13 10.94 28.53 -9.09
CA CYS A 13 11.53 27.77 -7.98
C CYS A 13 10.61 26.65 -7.49
N ASN A 14 9.39 26.56 -8.03
CA ASN A 14 8.42 25.54 -7.71
C ASN A 14 8.11 24.72 -8.97
N TYR A 15 8.02 23.40 -8.86
CA TYR A 15 7.76 22.53 -10.01
C TYR A 15 6.56 21.62 -9.79
N VAL A 16 5.66 21.57 -10.78
CA VAL A 16 4.59 20.58 -10.88
C VAL A 16 5.05 19.48 -11.84
N VAL A 17 5.07 18.23 -11.36
CA VAL A 17 5.43 17.05 -12.11
C VAL A 17 4.18 16.23 -12.41
N ILE A 18 3.90 16.02 -13.69
CA ILE A 18 2.69 15.31 -14.16
C ILE A 18 3.11 14.11 -15.02
N PRO A 19 3.18 12.89 -14.45
CA PRO A 19 3.33 11.68 -15.25
C PRO A 19 2.03 11.38 -16.01
N ALA A 20 2.12 11.18 -17.32
CA ALA A 20 0.96 10.99 -18.19
C ALA A 20 1.13 9.77 -19.10
N PHE A 21 0.16 8.86 -19.07
CA PHE A 21 0.04 7.73 -19.99
C PHE A 21 -1.40 7.65 -20.49
N GLU A 22 -1.59 7.78 -21.80
CA GLU A 22 -2.92 7.91 -22.44
C GLU A 22 -3.80 9.00 -21.80
N PRO A 23 -3.30 10.24 -21.59
CA PRO A 23 -4.13 11.33 -21.05
C PRO A 23 -5.18 11.81 -22.05
N ASP A 24 -6.27 12.38 -21.54
CA ASP A 24 -7.24 13.10 -22.35
C ASP A 24 -6.99 14.62 -22.34
N PHE A 25 -7.94 15.39 -22.87
CA PHE A 25 -7.85 16.85 -22.98
C PHE A 25 -7.72 17.57 -21.62
N ARG A 26 -8.08 16.92 -20.50
CA ARG A 26 -8.00 17.50 -19.15
C ARG A 26 -6.56 17.78 -18.75
N LEU A 27 -5.59 17.02 -19.25
CA LEU A 27 -4.17 17.32 -19.07
C LEU A 27 -3.85 18.75 -19.57
N LEU A 28 -4.30 19.09 -20.77
CA LEU A 28 -4.05 20.41 -21.34
C LEU A 28 -4.73 21.51 -20.53
N SER A 29 -5.98 21.29 -20.10
CA SER A 29 -6.71 22.23 -19.24
C SER A 29 -5.99 22.46 -17.90
N LEU A 30 -5.51 21.39 -17.26
CA LEU A 30 -4.76 21.44 -16.02
C LEU A 30 -3.46 22.22 -16.17
N VAL A 31 -2.68 21.90 -17.21
CA VAL A 31 -1.40 22.56 -17.48
C VAL A 31 -1.60 24.04 -17.78
N LYS A 32 -2.62 24.39 -18.58
CA LYS A 32 -2.97 25.80 -18.81
C LYS A 32 -3.34 26.52 -17.52
N GLY A 33 -4.21 25.93 -16.70
CA GLY A 33 -4.60 26.50 -15.40
C GLY A 33 -3.41 26.75 -14.49
N LEU A 34 -2.46 25.81 -14.42
CA LEU A 34 -1.25 25.94 -13.61
C LEU A 34 -0.24 26.96 -14.18
N SER A 35 -0.15 27.09 -15.51
CA SER A 35 0.81 27.99 -16.17
C SER A 35 0.56 29.47 -15.90
N GLY A 36 -0.67 29.84 -15.50
CA GLY A 36 -1.03 31.20 -15.12
C GLY A 36 -0.45 31.66 -13.77
N TYR A 37 0.13 30.76 -12.98
CA TYR A 37 0.65 31.07 -11.65
C TYR A 37 2.15 31.38 -11.68
N PRO A 38 2.60 32.54 -11.14
CA PRO A 38 3.99 32.95 -11.20
C PRO A 38 4.90 32.04 -10.36
N GLY A 39 6.14 31.85 -10.81
CA GLY A 39 7.16 31.07 -10.09
C GLY A 39 6.99 29.54 -10.18
N ILE A 40 6.08 29.07 -11.05
CA ILE A 40 5.77 27.64 -11.24
C ILE A 40 6.27 27.16 -12.60
N GLY A 41 7.08 26.11 -12.59
CA GLY A 41 7.47 25.35 -13.77
C GLY A 41 6.68 24.06 -13.85
N ILE A 42 6.23 23.69 -15.04
CA ILE A 42 5.46 22.46 -15.24
C ILE A 42 6.32 21.49 -16.05
N ILE A 43 6.42 20.26 -15.56
CA ILE A 43 7.10 19.16 -16.23
C ILE A 43 6.09 18.04 -16.43
N VAL A 44 5.75 17.79 -17.69
CA VAL A 44 4.90 16.66 -18.09
C VAL A 44 5.80 15.55 -18.62
N VAL A 45 5.55 14.31 -18.21
CA VAL A 45 6.26 13.15 -18.74
C VAL A 45 5.29 12.29 -19.50
N ASN A 46 5.37 12.29 -20.82
CA ASN A 46 4.68 11.32 -21.68
C ASN A 46 5.37 9.96 -21.52
N ASP A 47 4.75 9.06 -20.76
CA ASP A 47 5.24 7.71 -20.49
C ASP A 47 4.90 6.75 -21.63
N GLY A 48 5.23 7.12 -22.86
CA GLY A 48 5.07 6.27 -24.04
C GLY A 48 3.62 6.06 -24.48
N SER A 49 2.82 7.12 -24.47
CA SER A 49 1.44 7.11 -25.00
C SER A 49 1.42 6.96 -26.53
N GLU A 50 0.27 6.56 -27.07
CA GLU A 50 0.06 6.36 -28.50
C GLU A 50 0.33 7.61 -29.35
N LYS A 51 0.73 7.39 -30.62
CA LYS A 51 1.04 8.47 -31.58
C LYS A 51 -0.14 9.42 -31.82
N GLY A 52 -1.37 8.96 -31.62
CA GLY A 52 -2.57 9.80 -31.76
C GLY A 52 -2.59 11.00 -30.81
N LEU A 53 -1.87 10.93 -29.68
CA LEU A 53 -1.80 12.00 -28.68
C LEU A 53 -0.65 13.00 -28.93
N CYS A 54 0.09 12.88 -30.02
CA CYS A 54 1.16 13.82 -30.38
C CYS A 54 0.68 15.28 -30.40
N THR A 55 -0.53 15.54 -30.92
CA THR A 55 -1.11 16.90 -30.96
C THR A 55 -1.39 17.44 -29.56
N LEU A 56 -1.89 16.59 -28.65
CA LEU A 56 -2.16 16.98 -27.26
C LEU A 56 -0.85 17.37 -26.55
N PHE A 57 0.19 16.54 -26.67
CA PHE A 57 1.50 16.83 -26.07
C PHE A 57 2.21 18.01 -26.73
N GLY A 58 2.02 18.22 -28.04
CA GLY A 58 2.53 19.41 -28.74
C GLY A 58 1.93 20.70 -28.17
N ARG A 59 0.61 20.75 -27.99
CA ARG A 59 -0.07 21.89 -27.34
C ARG A 59 0.31 22.05 -25.87
N THR A 60 0.55 20.94 -25.18
CA THR A 60 1.00 20.96 -23.78
C THR A 60 2.40 21.58 -23.66
N ALA A 61 3.26 21.38 -24.66
CA ALA A 61 4.62 21.92 -24.68
C ALA A 61 4.69 23.46 -24.79
N GLU A 62 3.60 24.12 -25.19
CA GLU A 62 3.50 25.59 -25.16
C GLU A 62 3.50 26.15 -23.73
N TYR A 63 3.14 25.32 -22.74
CA TYR A 63 2.94 25.73 -21.34
C TYR A 63 3.81 24.96 -20.34
N ALA A 64 4.47 23.89 -20.79
CA ALA A 64 5.23 22.97 -19.94
C ALA A 64 6.44 22.37 -20.65
N THR A 65 7.44 21.94 -19.89
CA THR A 65 8.49 21.06 -20.40
C THR A 65 7.94 19.64 -20.54
N VAL A 66 7.91 19.10 -21.76
CA VAL A 66 7.43 17.74 -22.02
C VAL A 66 8.61 16.78 -22.23
N LEU A 67 8.71 15.75 -21.39
CA LEU A 67 9.69 14.66 -21.50
C LEU A 67 9.02 13.42 -22.08
N PHE A 68 9.76 12.61 -22.84
CA PHE A 68 9.20 11.47 -23.56
C PHE A 68 9.90 10.17 -23.20
N HIS A 69 9.10 9.12 -22.96
CA HIS A 69 9.56 7.74 -23.01
C HIS A 69 9.14 7.10 -24.35
N ARG A 70 10.00 6.22 -24.89
CA ARG A 70 9.70 5.49 -26.13
C ARG A 70 8.57 4.47 -25.97
N THR A 71 8.43 3.91 -24.77
CA THR A 71 7.42 2.91 -24.40
C THR A 71 6.98 3.17 -22.96
N ASN A 72 5.82 2.64 -22.57
CA ASN A 72 5.34 2.73 -21.19
C ASN A 72 6.30 2.04 -20.21
N ARG A 73 6.89 2.84 -19.31
CA ARG A 73 7.84 2.39 -18.27
C ARG A 73 7.23 2.39 -16.88
N GLY A 74 6.08 3.04 -16.71
CA GLY A 74 5.33 3.16 -15.46
C GLY A 74 5.41 4.54 -14.81
N LYS A 75 4.37 4.87 -14.03
CA LYS A 75 4.24 6.11 -13.24
C LYS A 75 5.49 6.43 -12.41
N GLY A 76 6.01 5.45 -11.66
CA GLY A 76 7.22 5.62 -10.85
C GLY A 76 8.46 5.98 -11.68
N ARG A 77 8.63 5.39 -12.86
CA ARG A 77 9.72 5.75 -13.78
C ARG A 77 9.52 7.15 -14.33
N ALA A 78 8.31 7.51 -14.74
CA ALA A 78 7.98 8.85 -15.23
C ALA A 78 8.28 9.93 -14.19
N VAL A 79 7.87 9.72 -12.93
CA VAL A 79 8.24 10.59 -11.81
C VAL A 79 9.76 10.68 -11.68
N LYS A 80 10.49 9.55 -11.64
CA LYS A 80 11.96 9.57 -11.53
C LYS A 80 12.64 10.31 -12.68
N THR A 81 12.13 10.18 -13.91
CA THR A 81 12.64 10.92 -15.07
C THR A 81 12.49 12.43 -14.86
N ALA A 82 11.33 12.90 -14.41
CA ALA A 82 11.14 14.31 -14.08
C ALA A 82 12.04 14.78 -12.94
N LEU A 83 12.16 14.00 -11.85
CA LEU A 83 13.03 14.37 -10.72
C LEU A 83 14.51 14.42 -11.11
N ASP A 84 14.97 13.51 -11.95
CA ASP A 84 16.33 13.53 -12.48
C ASP A 84 16.55 14.73 -13.41
N TYR A 85 15.57 15.07 -14.24
CA TYR A 85 15.60 16.28 -15.08
C TYR A 85 15.68 17.56 -14.23
N ILE A 86 14.84 17.70 -13.19
CA ILE A 86 14.86 18.85 -12.27
C ILE A 86 16.24 18.96 -11.62
N ARG A 87 16.74 17.85 -11.05
CA ARG A 87 18.05 17.81 -10.39
C ARG A 87 19.20 18.27 -11.29
N LYS A 88 19.15 17.95 -12.58
CA LYS A 88 20.21 18.28 -13.55
C LYS A 88 20.09 19.69 -14.11
N ASN A 89 18.87 20.15 -14.37
CA ASN A 89 18.64 21.34 -15.21
C ASN A 89 18.07 22.54 -14.45
N ARG A 90 17.49 22.34 -13.26
CA ARG A 90 16.77 23.37 -12.49
C ARG A 90 17.39 23.52 -11.10
N LYS A 91 18.53 24.20 -11.02
CA LYS A 91 19.32 24.33 -9.77
C LYS A 91 18.62 25.22 -8.74
N GLU A 92 17.74 26.09 -9.21
CA GLU A 92 16.89 27.01 -8.47
C GLU A 92 15.63 26.36 -7.88
N ALA A 93 15.35 25.10 -8.24
CA ALA A 93 14.19 24.36 -7.73
C ALA A 93 14.26 24.20 -6.20
N LYS A 94 13.17 24.54 -5.52
CA LYS A 94 12.99 24.41 -4.07
C LYS A 94 11.92 23.38 -3.72
N THR A 95 10.74 23.50 -4.33
CA THR A 95 9.58 22.67 -3.98
C THR A 95 9.05 21.97 -5.22
N ILE A 96 8.67 20.71 -5.07
CA ILE A 96 8.13 19.88 -6.13
C ILE A 96 6.80 19.31 -5.66
N VAL A 97 5.79 19.35 -6.51
CA VAL A 97 4.53 18.60 -6.33
C VAL A 97 4.38 17.62 -7.48
N ILE A 98 4.01 16.38 -7.16
CA ILE A 98 3.61 15.37 -8.12
C ILE A 98 2.09 15.36 -8.15
N ALA A 99 1.49 15.47 -9.33
CA ALA A 99 0.05 15.45 -9.53
C ALA A 99 -0.32 14.49 -10.68
N ASP A 100 -1.50 13.89 -10.60
CA ASP A 100 -2.02 12.99 -11.63
C ASP A 100 -2.58 13.74 -12.85
N ALA A 101 -2.47 13.09 -14.02
CA ALA A 101 -2.87 13.66 -15.32
C ALA A 101 -4.38 13.51 -15.64
N ASP A 102 -5.14 12.83 -14.78
CA ASP A 102 -6.55 12.45 -15.00
C ASP A 102 -7.57 13.55 -14.66
N GLY A 103 -7.08 14.70 -14.18
CA GLY A 103 -7.93 15.84 -13.82
C GLY A 103 -8.71 15.67 -12.51
N GLN A 104 -8.37 14.67 -11.68
CA GLN A 104 -8.99 14.51 -10.35
C GLN A 104 -8.56 15.58 -9.34
N HIS A 105 -7.44 16.26 -9.61
CA HIS A 105 -6.91 17.33 -8.78
C HIS A 105 -7.16 18.69 -9.43
N LYS A 106 -7.84 19.57 -8.71
CA LYS A 106 -7.97 20.98 -9.10
C LYS A 106 -6.62 21.68 -9.01
N ALA A 107 -6.39 22.68 -9.85
CA ALA A 107 -5.15 23.45 -9.83
C ALA A 107 -4.93 24.10 -8.45
N GLU A 108 -6.00 24.59 -7.82
CA GLU A 108 -5.99 25.20 -6.49
C GLU A 108 -5.53 24.23 -5.40
N ASP A 109 -5.91 22.95 -5.49
CA ASP A 109 -5.49 21.91 -4.54
C ASP A 109 -4.01 21.56 -4.72
N ILE A 110 -3.53 21.48 -5.96
CA ILE A 110 -2.11 21.28 -6.27
C ILE A 110 -1.28 22.42 -5.67
N LEU A 111 -1.72 23.66 -5.85
CA LEU A 111 -1.07 24.85 -5.31
C LEU A 111 -1.11 24.88 -3.78
N ARG A 112 -2.22 24.49 -3.17
CA ARG A 112 -2.35 24.42 -1.71
C ARG A 112 -1.36 23.43 -1.11
N VAL A 113 -1.25 22.23 -1.68
CA VAL A 113 -0.30 21.19 -1.25
C VAL A 113 1.14 21.65 -1.49
N LEU A 114 1.41 22.31 -2.62
CA LEU A 114 2.73 22.87 -2.93
C LEU A 114 3.14 23.99 -1.95
N HIS A 115 2.25 24.94 -1.67
CA HIS A 115 2.51 26.02 -0.69
C HIS A 115 2.73 25.46 0.71
N ALA A 116 1.94 24.48 1.15
CA ALA A 116 2.17 23.82 2.43
C ALA A 116 3.57 23.17 2.52
N ALA A 117 4.07 22.60 1.42
CA ALA A 117 5.40 21.98 1.39
C ALA A 117 6.56 22.98 1.45
N GLN A 118 6.34 24.25 1.08
CA GLN A 118 7.38 25.29 1.15
C GLN A 118 7.86 25.55 2.59
N GLY A 119 7.01 25.29 3.59
CA GLY A 119 7.37 25.40 5.00
C GLY A 119 8.28 24.28 5.53
N TYR A 120 8.57 23.25 4.72
CA TYR A 120 9.23 22.03 5.20
C TYR A 120 10.34 21.52 4.28
N GLU A 121 11.59 21.62 4.71
CA GLU A 121 12.73 21.06 3.96
C GLU A 121 12.87 19.53 4.10
N HIS A 122 12.29 18.96 5.17
CA HIS A 122 12.46 17.56 5.58
C HIS A 122 11.12 16.88 5.91
N ARG A 123 10.05 17.22 5.19
CA ARG A 123 8.75 16.53 5.25
C ARG A 123 8.20 16.30 3.86
N MET A 124 7.25 15.37 3.75
CA MET A 124 6.43 15.20 2.57
C MET A 124 5.00 15.59 2.90
N VAL A 125 4.43 16.51 2.13
CA VAL A 125 3.03 16.92 2.25
C VAL A 125 2.19 16.06 1.31
N LEU A 126 1.12 15.50 1.84
CA LEU A 126 0.17 14.66 1.13
C LEU A 126 -1.15 15.42 0.97
N GLY A 127 -1.65 15.53 -0.26
CA GLY A 127 -3.01 15.98 -0.51
C GLY A 127 -3.98 14.87 -0.16
N VAL A 128 -4.64 14.96 0.99
CA VAL A 128 -5.59 13.93 1.45
C VAL A 128 -7.00 14.32 1.08
N ARG A 129 -7.73 13.37 0.51
CA ARG A 129 -9.08 13.61 0.02
C ARG A 129 -9.98 13.88 1.22
N SER A 130 -10.64 15.03 1.26
CA SER A 130 -11.68 15.25 2.27
C SER A 130 -12.82 14.28 1.98
N PHE A 131 -13.06 13.31 2.86
CA PHE A 131 -14.13 12.32 2.70
C PHE A 131 -15.55 12.92 2.89
N SER A 132 -15.72 14.22 2.63
CA SER A 132 -16.94 15.00 2.76
C SER A 132 -17.94 14.83 1.61
N GLY A 133 -17.80 13.79 0.78
CA GLY A 133 -18.71 13.46 -0.32
C GLY A 133 -18.94 11.96 -0.56
N GLU A 134 -19.77 11.64 -1.56
CA GLU A 134 -20.14 10.29 -2.02
C GLU A 134 -18.97 9.53 -2.67
N VAL A 135 -17.91 9.28 -1.90
CA VAL A 135 -16.85 8.37 -2.36
C VAL A 135 -17.42 6.95 -2.46
N PRO A 136 -17.22 6.23 -3.57
CA PRO A 136 -17.64 4.83 -3.69
C PRO A 136 -17.13 4.00 -2.51
N PHE A 137 -18.04 3.33 -1.81
CA PHE A 137 -17.77 2.60 -0.56
C PHE A 137 -16.58 1.61 -0.69
N ARG A 138 -16.43 0.99 -1.86
CA ARG A 138 -15.33 0.06 -2.18
C ARG A 138 -13.95 0.72 -2.13
N SER A 139 -13.82 1.97 -2.59
CA SER A 139 -12.56 2.71 -2.59
C SER A 139 -12.18 3.17 -1.17
N LYS A 140 -13.18 3.65 -0.39
CA LYS A 140 -13.01 3.99 1.04
C LYS A 140 -12.50 2.80 1.85
N PHE A 141 -13.11 1.62 1.67
CA PHE A 141 -12.71 0.42 2.40
C PHE A 141 -11.30 -0.07 2.04
N GLY A 142 -10.95 -0.06 0.74
CA GLY A 142 -9.61 -0.43 0.28
C GLY A 142 -8.52 0.46 0.86
N ASN A 143 -8.72 1.78 0.87
CA ASN A 143 -7.78 2.72 1.47
C ASN A 143 -7.69 2.55 3.00
N ALA A 144 -8.81 2.34 3.71
CA ALA A 144 -8.79 2.11 5.15
C ALA A 144 -7.93 0.90 5.54
N ILE A 145 -8.03 -0.20 4.77
CA ILE A 145 -7.17 -1.38 4.97
C ILE A 145 -5.70 -1.03 4.75
N THR A 146 -5.37 -0.33 3.66
CA THR A 146 -3.96 0.01 3.38
C THR A 146 -3.38 0.96 4.42
N CYS A 147 -4.15 1.94 4.90
CA CYS A 147 -3.75 2.82 6.00
C CYS A 147 -3.51 2.05 7.30
N ALA A 148 -4.39 1.11 7.66
CA ALA A 148 -4.22 0.28 8.85
C ALA A 148 -2.96 -0.60 8.76
N ILE A 149 -2.74 -1.26 7.62
CA ILE A 149 -1.54 -2.08 7.40
C ILE A 149 -0.28 -1.20 7.47
N PHE A 150 -0.31 -0.03 6.81
CA PHE A 150 0.81 0.90 6.82
C PHE A 150 1.15 1.35 8.25
N TYR A 151 0.15 1.72 9.05
CA TYR A 151 0.33 2.08 10.45
C TYR A 151 0.94 0.92 11.26
N CYS A 152 0.42 -0.30 11.12
CA CYS A 152 0.96 -1.46 11.82
C CYS A 152 2.42 -1.76 11.48
N VAL A 153 2.84 -1.50 10.24
CA VAL A 153 4.22 -1.80 9.79
C VAL A 153 5.18 -0.66 10.13
N THR A 154 4.74 0.60 10.05
CA THR A 154 5.62 1.77 10.13
C THR A 154 5.50 2.55 11.43
N GLY A 155 4.43 2.34 12.20
CA GLY A 155 4.05 3.17 13.35
C GLY A 155 3.62 4.60 12.96
N THR A 156 3.50 4.91 11.67
CA THR A 156 3.14 6.24 11.18
C THR A 156 1.69 6.25 10.73
N PHE A 157 0.89 7.13 11.32
CA PHE A 157 -0.51 7.28 10.95
C PHE A 157 -0.63 8.16 9.70
N LEU A 158 -1.40 7.69 8.72
CA LEU A 158 -1.79 8.43 7.51
C LEU A 158 -3.28 8.14 7.24
N SER A 159 -4.03 9.18 6.88
CA SER A 159 -5.45 9.07 6.53
C SER A 159 -5.66 8.60 5.08
N ASP A 160 -4.71 8.89 4.18
CA ASP A 160 -4.74 8.44 2.78
C ASP A 160 -3.37 7.98 2.29
N THR A 161 -3.20 6.67 2.13
CA THR A 161 -1.95 6.06 1.63
C THR A 161 -1.91 5.95 0.10
N GLN A 162 -3.04 6.18 -0.56
CA GLN A 162 -3.24 5.99 -2.00
C GLN A 162 -3.31 7.32 -2.76
N THR A 163 -3.13 8.46 -2.09
CA THR A 163 -3.08 9.76 -2.76
C THR A 163 -1.87 9.86 -3.71
N GLY A 164 -2.15 10.31 -4.93
CA GLY A 164 -1.14 10.66 -5.95
C GLY A 164 -0.62 12.08 -5.82
N LEU A 165 -1.32 12.97 -5.09
CA LEU A 165 -0.94 14.36 -4.91
C LEU A 165 0.05 14.50 -3.74
N ARG A 166 1.32 14.75 -4.06
CA ARG A 166 2.41 14.75 -3.07
C ARG A 166 3.39 15.87 -3.33
N ALA A 167 3.64 16.72 -2.33
CA ALA A 167 4.65 17.77 -2.42
C ALA A 167 5.79 17.58 -1.42
N PHE A 168 6.99 17.98 -1.82
CA PHE A 168 8.19 17.88 -1.02
C PHE A 168 9.27 18.85 -1.49
N HIS A 169 10.22 19.12 -0.59
CA HIS A 169 11.39 19.93 -0.91
C HIS A 169 12.41 19.15 -1.78
N VAL A 170 13.08 19.86 -2.70
CA VAL A 170 14.07 19.35 -3.69
C VAL A 170 15.13 18.44 -3.06
N ARG A 171 15.47 18.67 -1.77
CA ARG A 171 16.41 17.86 -0.98
C ARG A 171 16.03 16.38 -0.87
N LEU A 172 14.76 16.02 -1.08
CA LEU A 172 14.33 14.61 -1.09
C LEU A 172 14.61 13.90 -2.41
N ILE A 173 14.93 14.60 -3.51
CA ILE A 173 15.16 13.97 -4.82
C ILE A 173 16.21 12.84 -4.78
N PRO A 174 17.41 13.02 -4.18
CA PRO A 174 18.42 11.95 -4.15
C PRO A 174 17.92 10.68 -3.46
N LEU A 175 17.06 10.82 -2.45
CA LEU A 175 16.43 9.70 -1.78
C LEU A 175 15.39 9.03 -2.69
N LEU A 176 14.46 9.82 -3.25
CA LEU A 176 13.37 9.32 -4.10
C LEU A 176 13.88 8.58 -5.34
N LEU A 177 14.94 9.07 -5.98
CA LEU A 177 15.55 8.41 -7.14
C LEU A 177 16.11 7.01 -6.83
N ARG A 178 16.47 6.73 -5.57
CA ARG A 178 17.00 5.43 -5.13
C ARG A 178 15.91 4.44 -4.72
N ILE A 179 14.66 4.89 -4.59
CA ILE A 179 13.55 4.03 -4.16
C ILE A 179 13.22 3.03 -5.27
N ARG A 180 13.01 1.76 -4.89
CA ARG A 180 12.64 0.70 -5.84
C ARG A 180 11.20 0.87 -6.31
N GLY A 181 10.88 0.28 -7.46
CA GLY A 181 9.56 0.38 -8.09
C GLY A 181 9.55 1.41 -9.20
N GLU A 182 8.90 1.06 -10.30
CA GLU A 182 8.85 1.87 -11.52
C GLU A 182 7.40 2.14 -11.97
N ARG A 183 6.42 1.41 -11.40
CA ARG A 183 4.99 1.66 -11.65
C ARG A 183 4.35 2.22 -10.37
N TYR A 184 3.06 1.94 -10.15
CA TYR A 184 2.29 2.46 -9.00
C TYR A 184 2.87 2.05 -7.64
N GLU A 185 3.59 0.93 -7.54
CA GLU A 185 4.24 0.51 -6.28
C GLU A 185 5.29 1.51 -5.77
N PHE A 186 5.82 2.37 -6.64
CA PHE A 186 6.76 3.43 -6.26
C PHE A 186 6.17 4.36 -5.18
N GLU A 187 4.87 4.62 -5.24
CA GLU A 187 4.18 5.51 -4.31
C GLU A 187 4.16 4.93 -2.90
N MET A 188 3.78 3.66 -2.75
CA MET A 188 3.81 2.97 -1.45
C MET A 188 5.25 2.82 -0.93
N ASN A 189 6.19 2.45 -1.80
CA ASN A 189 7.61 2.34 -1.44
C ASN A 189 8.18 3.69 -0.95
N THR A 190 7.70 4.81 -1.48
CA THR A 190 8.05 6.14 -1.02
C THR A 190 7.62 6.36 0.42
N LEU A 191 6.34 6.13 0.74
CA LEU A 191 5.83 6.29 2.11
C LEU A 191 6.59 5.39 3.10
N MET A 192 6.83 4.13 2.72
CA MET A 192 7.57 3.16 3.52
C MET A 192 9.01 3.61 3.82
N GLN A 193 9.73 4.08 2.79
CA GLN A 193 11.12 4.48 2.92
C GLN A 193 11.29 5.78 3.71
N LEU A 194 10.36 6.73 3.55
CA LEU A 194 10.35 7.97 4.31
C LEU A 194 10.05 7.69 5.79
N SER A 195 9.07 6.83 6.09
CA SER A 195 8.74 6.40 7.45
C SER A 195 9.93 5.71 8.13
N LYS A 196 10.61 4.79 7.42
CA LYS A 196 11.81 4.11 7.92
C LYS A 196 12.94 5.08 8.27
N ARG A 197 13.02 6.22 7.58
CA ARG A 197 14.00 7.29 7.81
C ARG A 197 13.50 8.37 8.78
N ARG A 198 12.33 8.17 9.40
CA ARG A 198 11.69 9.13 10.32
C ARG A 198 11.44 10.51 9.68
N ILE A 199 11.26 10.55 8.37
CA ILE A 199 10.81 11.75 7.66
C ILE A 199 9.30 11.87 7.89
N LYS A 200 8.86 13.02 8.41
CA LYS A 200 7.47 13.25 8.78
C LYS A 200 6.60 13.54 7.55
N PHE A 201 5.31 13.28 7.71
CA PHE A 201 4.29 13.62 6.73
C PHE A 201 3.39 14.72 7.28
N GLU A 202 2.89 15.57 6.40
CA GLU A 202 1.81 16.52 6.68
C GLU A 202 0.65 16.23 5.75
N GLU A 203 -0.57 16.34 6.23
CA GLU A 203 -1.77 16.06 5.46
C GLU A 203 -2.55 17.35 5.22
N VAL A 204 -2.83 17.66 3.95
CA VAL A 204 -3.60 18.84 3.53
C VAL A 204 -4.86 18.35 2.85
N GLY A 205 -6.02 18.78 3.36
CA GLY A 205 -7.32 18.44 2.77
C GLY A 205 -7.46 19.01 1.36
N ILE A 206 -7.84 18.15 0.41
CA ILE A 206 -8.13 18.50 -0.99
C ILE A 206 -9.53 18.06 -1.39
N GLU A 207 -10.15 18.81 -2.29
CA GLU A 207 -11.44 18.45 -2.87
C GLU A 207 -11.21 17.47 -4.03
N THR A 208 -11.73 16.25 -3.89
CA THR A 208 -11.62 15.28 -4.99
C THR A 208 -12.76 15.50 -5.97
N VAL A 209 -12.42 15.77 -7.23
CA VAL A 209 -13.41 15.77 -8.31
C VAL A 209 -13.56 14.34 -8.80
N TYR A 210 -14.62 13.65 -8.36
CA TYR A 210 -14.98 12.33 -8.87
C TYR A 210 -15.66 12.47 -10.22
N LEU A 211 -14.92 12.25 -11.31
CA LEU A 211 -15.46 12.25 -12.67
C LEU A 211 -15.68 10.79 -13.13
N ASP A 212 -16.88 10.50 -13.63
CA ASP A 212 -17.26 9.27 -14.34
C ASP A 212 -16.80 7.95 -13.70
N GLN A 213 -17.12 7.75 -12.41
CA GLN A 213 -16.87 6.49 -11.67
C GLN A 213 -15.45 5.88 -11.82
N ASN A 214 -14.40 6.69 -12.00
CA ASN A 214 -13.00 6.27 -12.20
C ASN A 214 -12.69 5.54 -13.53
N GLU A 215 -13.51 5.62 -14.59
CA GLU A 215 -13.22 4.93 -15.86
C GLU A 215 -11.92 5.40 -16.55
N SER A 216 -11.58 6.69 -16.38
CA SER A 216 -10.38 7.29 -16.99
C SER A 216 -9.09 7.03 -16.22
N SER A 217 -9.17 6.51 -15.00
CA SER A 217 -7.97 5.98 -14.35
C SER A 217 -7.67 4.61 -14.98
N HIS A 218 -6.64 4.53 -15.83
CA HIS A 218 -6.05 3.24 -16.25
C HIS A 218 -5.50 2.42 -15.07
N PHE A 219 -5.78 2.83 -13.83
CA PHE A 219 -5.68 2.04 -12.64
C PHE A 219 -6.67 0.86 -12.74
N ARG A 220 -6.17 -0.27 -13.23
CA ARG A 220 -6.85 -1.58 -13.07
C ARG A 220 -6.81 -1.96 -11.59
N VAL A 221 -7.59 -1.24 -10.76
CA VAL A 221 -7.64 -1.31 -9.29
C VAL A 221 -7.63 -2.75 -8.82
N ILE A 222 -8.38 -3.62 -9.48
CA ILE A 222 -8.57 -4.99 -9.05
C ILE A 222 -7.38 -5.87 -9.44
N ARG A 223 -6.85 -5.78 -10.65
CA ARG A 223 -5.85 -6.75 -11.14
C ARG A 223 -4.46 -6.56 -10.51
N ASP A 224 -4.05 -5.30 -10.29
CA ASP A 224 -2.74 -5.00 -9.71
C ASP A 224 -2.77 -5.03 -8.18
N SER A 225 -3.89 -4.64 -7.56
CA SER A 225 -4.14 -4.90 -6.13
C SER A 225 -4.23 -6.39 -5.86
N VAL A 226 -4.93 -7.17 -6.70
CA VAL A 226 -5.00 -8.63 -6.57
C VAL A 226 -3.60 -9.22 -6.60
N ARG A 227 -2.64 -8.76 -7.40
CA ARG A 227 -1.27 -9.32 -7.34
C ARG A 227 -0.60 -9.15 -5.96
N ILE A 228 -0.80 -8.01 -5.31
CA ILE A 228 -0.27 -7.72 -3.97
C ILE A 228 -1.05 -8.49 -2.90
N TYR A 229 -2.38 -8.54 -3.01
CA TYR A 229 -3.28 -9.24 -2.10
C TYR A 229 -3.42 -10.74 -2.39
N TRP A 230 -2.93 -11.27 -3.51
CA TRP A 230 -3.14 -12.66 -3.95
C TRP A 230 -2.54 -13.62 -2.95
N ASN A 231 -1.37 -13.29 -2.43
CA ASN A 231 -0.73 -14.10 -1.40
C ASN A 231 -1.49 -14.03 -0.07
N ILE A 232 -2.12 -12.90 0.25
CA ILE A 232 -2.96 -12.73 1.45
C ILE A 232 -4.28 -13.51 1.28
N ILE A 233 -4.93 -13.40 0.13
CA ILE A 233 -6.17 -14.12 -0.21
C ILE A 233 -5.91 -15.62 -0.23
N LYS A 234 -4.84 -16.08 -0.88
CA LYS A 234 -4.46 -17.49 -0.89
C LYS A 234 -4.15 -18.02 0.51
N PHE A 235 -3.48 -17.22 1.35
CA PHE A 235 -3.25 -17.56 2.76
C PHE A 235 -4.55 -17.59 3.57
N ALA A 236 -5.48 -16.67 3.32
CA ALA A 236 -6.79 -16.68 3.95
C ALA A 236 -7.59 -17.93 3.52
N CYS A 237 -7.61 -18.25 2.22
CA CYS A 237 -8.28 -19.44 1.69
C CYS A 237 -7.68 -20.74 2.24
N SER A 238 -6.34 -20.86 2.32
CA SER A 238 -5.70 -22.05 2.90
C SER A 238 -6.00 -22.18 4.40
N SER A 239 -6.05 -21.06 5.12
CA SER A 239 -6.41 -21.04 6.54
C SER A 239 -7.88 -21.39 6.76
N MET A 240 -8.80 -20.90 5.91
CA MET A 240 -10.22 -21.25 5.94
C MET A 240 -10.45 -22.73 5.61
N ALA A 241 -9.75 -23.26 4.60
CA ALA A 241 -9.81 -24.68 4.27
C ALA A 241 -9.28 -25.55 5.42
N SER A 242 -8.19 -25.12 6.07
CA SER A 242 -7.65 -25.79 7.25
C SER A 242 -8.65 -25.77 8.41
N PHE A 243 -9.32 -24.64 8.64
CA PHE A 243 -10.38 -24.53 9.65
C PHE A 243 -11.57 -25.46 9.35
N ALA A 244 -11.98 -25.58 8.08
CA ALA A 244 -13.03 -26.52 7.69
C ALA A 244 -12.63 -27.97 7.95
N VAL A 245 -11.37 -28.33 7.66
CA VAL A 245 -10.80 -29.65 7.99
C VAL A 245 -10.76 -29.87 9.50
N ASP A 246 -10.31 -28.89 10.28
CA ASP A 246 -10.28 -28.93 11.74
C ASP A 246 -11.68 -29.21 12.31
N TYR A 247 -12.67 -28.43 11.86
CA TYR A 247 -14.04 -28.55 12.34
C TYR A 247 -14.68 -29.89 11.95
N GLY A 248 -14.50 -30.32 10.69
CA GLY A 248 -15.03 -31.60 10.22
C GLY A 248 -14.42 -32.79 10.96
N LEU A 249 -13.10 -32.81 11.15
CA LEU A 249 -12.40 -33.86 11.89
C LEU A 249 -12.77 -33.87 13.37
N PHE A 250 -12.92 -32.70 13.99
CA PHE A 250 -13.37 -32.59 15.37
C PHE A 250 -14.74 -33.25 15.58
N LEU A 251 -15.70 -32.97 14.68
CA LEU A 251 -17.04 -33.57 14.74
C LEU A 251 -16.99 -35.09 14.52
N LEU A 252 -16.19 -35.55 13.54
CA LEU A 252 -16.03 -36.97 13.23
C LEU A 252 -15.41 -37.73 14.40
N PHE A 253 -14.33 -37.22 15.00
CA PHE A 253 -13.67 -37.85 16.13
C PHE A 253 -14.55 -37.84 17.39
N CYS A 254 -15.26 -36.75 17.67
CA CYS A 254 -16.21 -36.72 18.79
C CYS A 254 -17.30 -37.78 18.61
N ALA A 255 -17.86 -37.92 17.39
CA ALA A 255 -18.88 -38.91 17.10
C ALA A 255 -18.36 -40.36 17.15
N GLY A 256 -17.09 -40.58 16.79
CA GLY A 256 -16.44 -41.89 16.89
C GLY A 256 -16.14 -42.29 18.32
N LEU A 257 -15.46 -41.44 19.09
CA LEU A 257 -15.09 -41.72 20.48
C LEU A 257 -16.31 -41.85 21.40
N SER A 258 -17.38 -41.10 21.14
CA SER A 258 -18.64 -41.23 21.89
C SER A 258 -19.31 -42.60 21.68
N ARG A 259 -19.08 -43.26 20.53
CA ARG A 259 -19.57 -44.63 20.28
C ARG A 259 -18.76 -45.72 20.99
N VAL A 260 -17.51 -45.42 21.36
CA VAL A 260 -16.60 -46.35 22.06
C VAL A 260 -16.71 -46.19 23.59
N GLY A 261 -17.63 -45.36 24.08
CA GLY A 261 -17.87 -45.18 25.52
C GLY A 261 -16.79 -44.36 26.23
N ALA A 262 -15.99 -43.58 25.50
CA ALA A 262 -15.00 -42.70 26.11
C ALA A 262 -15.69 -41.61 26.95
N GLU A 263 -15.12 -41.26 28.10
CA GLU A 263 -15.60 -40.16 28.92
C GLU A 263 -15.70 -38.87 28.09
N MET A 264 -16.82 -38.15 28.23
CA MET A 264 -17.16 -37.00 27.38
C MET A 264 -16.05 -35.94 27.34
N VAL A 265 -15.39 -35.69 28.46
CA VAL A 265 -14.31 -34.70 28.58
C VAL A 265 -13.06 -35.18 27.83
N ALA A 266 -12.67 -36.45 28.00
CA ALA A 266 -11.53 -37.03 27.31
C ALA A 266 -11.77 -37.10 25.80
N ALA A 267 -12.98 -37.48 25.38
CA ALA A 267 -13.35 -37.55 23.97
C ALA A 267 -13.24 -36.19 23.27
N VAL A 268 -13.73 -35.11 23.90
CA VAL A 268 -13.62 -33.74 23.36
C VAL A 268 -12.17 -33.26 23.30
N ALA A 269 -11.38 -33.52 24.34
CA ALA A 269 -9.99 -33.09 24.41
C ALA A 269 -9.12 -33.78 23.33
N VAL A 270 -9.23 -35.11 23.23
CA VAL A 270 -8.48 -35.91 22.24
C VAL A 270 -8.91 -35.56 20.82
N SER A 271 -10.22 -35.40 20.58
CA SER A 271 -10.74 -35.02 19.26
C SER A 271 -10.24 -33.65 18.80
N ASN A 272 -10.22 -32.67 19.69
CA ASN A 272 -9.71 -31.32 19.38
C ASN A 272 -8.20 -31.33 19.11
N ALA A 273 -7.42 -32.06 19.92
CA ALA A 273 -5.98 -32.18 19.72
C ALA A 273 -5.64 -32.86 18.38
N ALA A 274 -6.29 -33.98 18.08
CA ALA A 274 -6.07 -34.73 16.83
C ALA A 274 -6.49 -33.91 15.60
N ALA A 275 -7.67 -33.28 15.63
CA ALA A 275 -8.15 -32.43 14.55
C ALA A 275 -7.20 -31.25 14.28
N ARG A 276 -6.67 -30.63 15.34
CA ARG A 276 -5.76 -29.48 15.23
C ARG A 276 -4.41 -29.84 14.66
N VAL A 277 -3.86 -31.00 15.01
CA VAL A 277 -2.61 -31.50 14.44
C VAL A 277 -2.78 -31.75 12.94
N ILE A 278 -3.85 -32.43 12.54
CA ILE A 278 -4.11 -32.75 11.13
C ILE A 278 -4.38 -31.48 10.32
N SER A 279 -5.22 -30.57 10.82
CA SER A 279 -5.55 -29.32 10.14
C SER A 279 -4.33 -28.40 9.97
N ALA A 280 -3.44 -28.33 10.97
CA ALA A 280 -2.18 -27.59 10.88
C ALA A 280 -1.23 -28.18 9.82
N CYS A 281 -1.13 -29.52 9.75
CA CYS A 281 -0.36 -30.21 8.72
C CYS A 281 -0.90 -29.92 7.31
N CYS A 282 -2.22 -29.98 7.12
CA CYS A 282 -2.86 -29.61 5.85
C CYS A 282 -2.59 -28.14 5.47
N ASN A 283 -2.74 -27.21 6.44
CA ASN A 283 -2.47 -25.79 6.21
C ASN A 283 -1.02 -25.56 5.76
N PHE A 284 -0.07 -26.25 6.37
CA PHE A 284 1.34 -26.16 6.00
C PHE A 284 1.59 -26.66 4.58
N CYS A 285 1.06 -27.84 4.22
CA CYS A 285 1.21 -28.41 2.89
C CYS A 285 0.63 -27.47 1.82
N TRP A 286 -0.54 -26.89 2.06
CA TRP A 286 -1.16 -25.94 1.14
C TRP A 286 -0.42 -24.60 1.07
N ASN A 287 -0.02 -24.03 2.22
CA ASN A 287 0.75 -22.79 2.25
C ASN A 287 2.11 -22.94 1.55
N ARG A 288 2.78 -24.06 1.75
CA ARG A 288 4.06 -24.35 1.08
C ARG A 288 3.89 -24.52 -0.43
N LYS A 289 2.88 -25.28 -0.88
CA LYS A 289 2.68 -25.64 -2.28
C LYS A 289 2.06 -24.51 -3.11
N TYR A 290 1.07 -23.80 -2.57
CA TYR A 290 0.24 -22.86 -3.35
C TYR A 290 0.44 -21.38 -3.01
N VAL A 291 0.92 -21.07 -1.79
CA VAL A 291 1.08 -19.68 -1.31
C VAL A 291 2.52 -19.21 -1.45
N PHE A 292 3.49 -19.94 -0.91
CA PHE A 292 4.87 -19.45 -0.76
C PHE A 292 5.93 -20.08 -1.68
N HIS A 293 5.56 -21.08 -2.53
CA HIS A 293 6.41 -21.69 -3.56
C HIS A 293 7.88 -21.96 -3.12
N HIS A 294 8.11 -22.48 -1.91
CA HIS A 294 9.46 -22.54 -1.32
C HIS A 294 10.21 -23.85 -1.67
N LYS A 295 11.38 -23.73 -2.34
CA LYS A 295 12.31 -24.83 -2.69
C LYS A 295 13.50 -24.98 -1.71
N GLY A 296 13.33 -24.73 -0.40
CA GLY A 296 14.41 -24.81 0.61
C GLY A 296 14.31 -26.02 1.56
N SER A 297 15.40 -26.35 2.28
CA SER A 297 15.55 -27.57 3.11
C SER A 297 14.40 -27.81 4.11
N SER A 298 13.79 -28.99 4.01
CA SER A 298 12.50 -29.38 4.59
C SER A 298 12.40 -29.33 6.12
N LEU A 299 13.46 -29.71 6.83
CA LEU A 299 13.40 -30.02 8.26
C LEU A 299 13.38 -28.79 9.18
N LYS A 300 14.23 -27.78 8.92
CA LYS A 300 14.35 -26.60 9.80
C LYS A 300 13.12 -25.69 9.71
N ALA A 301 12.51 -25.58 8.53
CA ALA A 301 11.25 -24.88 8.36
C ALA A 301 10.12 -25.64 9.08
N GLY A 302 10.03 -26.97 8.90
CA GLY A 302 9.04 -27.81 9.59
C GLY A 302 9.09 -27.67 11.11
N LEU A 303 10.28 -27.66 11.72
CA LEU A 303 10.47 -27.49 13.17
C LEU A 303 10.02 -26.11 13.68
N GLN A 304 10.36 -25.03 12.98
CA GLN A 304 9.91 -23.67 13.35
C GLN A 304 8.38 -23.53 13.23
N TYR A 305 7.79 -24.19 12.23
CA TYR A 305 6.34 -24.24 12.08
C TYR A 305 5.65 -25.07 13.15
N PHE A 306 6.19 -26.23 13.50
CA PHE A 306 5.67 -27.05 14.58
C PHE A 306 5.70 -26.30 15.91
N SER A 307 6.80 -25.61 16.23
CA SER A 307 6.89 -24.77 17.43
C SER A 307 5.87 -23.63 17.43
N LEU A 308 5.62 -23.02 16.27
CA LEU A 308 4.61 -21.96 16.16
C LEU A 308 3.20 -22.51 16.30
N ALA A 309 2.89 -23.63 15.65
CA ALA A 309 1.58 -24.29 15.74
C ALA A 309 1.28 -24.73 17.17
N LEU A 310 2.28 -25.26 17.88
CA LEU A 310 2.16 -25.63 19.29
C LEU A 310 1.91 -24.40 20.17
N ALA A 311 2.66 -23.31 19.96
CA ALA A 311 2.46 -22.06 20.69
C ALA A 311 1.07 -21.46 20.43
N VAL A 312 0.63 -21.43 19.17
CA VAL A 312 -0.71 -20.96 18.77
C VAL A 312 -1.79 -21.85 19.39
N LEU A 313 -1.60 -23.16 19.44
CA LEU A 313 -2.53 -24.10 20.08
C LEU A 313 -2.63 -23.88 21.60
N CYS A 314 -1.51 -23.70 22.28
CA CYS A 314 -1.48 -23.42 23.71
C CYS A 314 -2.19 -22.10 24.02
N ILE A 315 -1.90 -21.04 23.25
CA ILE A 315 -2.53 -19.72 23.42
C ILE A 315 -4.01 -19.80 23.06
N ASN A 316 -4.41 -20.55 22.02
CA ASN A 316 -5.82 -20.73 21.65
C ASN A 316 -6.60 -21.41 22.77
N THR A 317 -6.08 -22.52 23.26
CA THR A 317 -6.72 -23.28 24.32
C THR A 317 -6.83 -22.45 25.60
N ALA A 318 -5.79 -21.70 25.96
CA ALA A 318 -5.82 -20.81 27.12
C ALA A 318 -6.84 -19.67 26.96
N LEU A 319 -6.85 -19.01 25.80
CA LEU A 319 -7.76 -17.91 25.51
C LEU A 319 -9.22 -18.37 25.44
N LEU A 320 -9.48 -19.50 24.78
CA LEU A 320 -10.81 -20.09 24.69
C LEU A 320 -11.34 -20.48 26.07
N SER A 321 -10.52 -21.16 26.88
CA SER A 321 -10.86 -21.49 28.26
C SER A 321 -11.15 -20.24 29.08
N TRP A 322 -10.34 -19.19 28.93
CA TRP A 322 -10.54 -17.93 29.64
C TRP A 322 -11.86 -17.24 29.25
N LEU A 323 -12.16 -17.14 27.94
CA LEU A 323 -13.38 -16.53 27.42
C LEU A 323 -14.65 -17.28 27.83
N VAL A 324 -14.58 -18.62 27.91
CA VAL A 324 -15.72 -19.45 28.31
C VAL A 324 -15.93 -19.42 29.83
N VAL A 325 -14.85 -19.55 30.62
CA VAL A 325 -14.93 -19.69 32.08
C VAL A 325 -15.10 -18.32 32.76
N TYR A 326 -14.26 -17.34 32.42
CA TYR A 326 -14.27 -16.02 33.07
C TYR A 326 -15.11 -15.01 32.29
N GLY A 327 -15.07 -15.07 30.95
CA GLY A 327 -15.84 -14.18 30.09
C GLY A 327 -17.34 -14.51 29.98
N ARG A 328 -17.77 -15.67 30.51
CA ARG A 328 -19.14 -16.21 30.40
C ARG A 328 -19.70 -16.19 28.95
N MET A 329 -18.82 -16.23 27.96
CA MET A 329 -19.21 -16.22 26.56
C MET A 329 -19.69 -17.61 26.15
N GLY A 330 -20.78 -17.67 25.37
CA GLY A 330 -21.22 -18.93 24.78
C GLY A 330 -20.11 -19.56 23.94
N LYS A 331 -19.93 -20.88 24.07
CA LYS A 331 -18.82 -21.65 23.48
C LYS A 331 -18.55 -21.33 22.00
N ALA A 332 -19.61 -21.17 21.20
CA ALA A 332 -19.51 -20.82 19.79
C ALA A 332 -18.95 -19.41 19.54
N ARG A 333 -19.38 -18.42 20.34
CA ARG A 333 -18.90 -17.02 20.25
C ARG A 333 -17.46 -16.90 20.75
N ALA A 334 -17.13 -17.58 21.85
CA ALA A 334 -15.77 -17.64 22.37
C ALA A 334 -14.79 -18.26 21.37
N LYS A 335 -15.19 -19.34 20.68
CA LYS A 335 -14.39 -19.97 19.62
C LYS A 335 -14.13 -19.01 18.46
N LEU A 336 -15.16 -18.31 17.97
CA LEU A 336 -15.01 -17.36 16.88
C LEU A 336 -14.03 -16.22 17.24
N CYS A 337 -14.17 -15.65 18.45
CA CYS A 337 -13.28 -14.58 18.92
C CYS A 337 -11.83 -15.05 19.07
N ALA A 338 -11.61 -16.22 19.69
CA ALA A 338 -10.26 -16.77 19.86
C ALA A 338 -9.57 -17.04 18.51
N GLU A 339 -10.29 -17.63 17.55
CA GLU A 339 -9.76 -17.93 16.21
C GLU A 339 -9.42 -16.64 15.43
N LEU A 340 -10.27 -15.59 15.49
CA LEU A 340 -10.00 -14.31 14.81
C LEU A 340 -8.77 -13.60 15.39
N SER A 341 -8.63 -13.57 16.72
CA SER A 341 -7.46 -12.97 17.39
C SER A 341 -6.17 -13.71 17.03
N LEU A 342 -6.22 -15.03 16.94
CA LEU A 342 -5.04 -15.86 16.63
C LEU A 342 -4.70 -15.91 15.16
N PHE A 343 -5.67 -15.75 14.26
CA PHE A 343 -5.41 -15.59 12.84
C PHE A 343 -4.52 -14.36 12.57
N ALA A 344 -4.85 -13.22 13.19
CA ALA A 344 -4.05 -12.00 13.07
C ALA A 344 -2.64 -12.18 13.65
N LEU A 345 -2.52 -12.79 14.83
CA LEU A 345 -1.23 -13.05 15.48
C LEU A 345 -0.35 -14.02 14.68
N SER A 346 -0.95 -15.12 14.20
CA SER A 346 -0.26 -16.15 13.40
C SER A 346 0.24 -15.57 12.06
N PHE A 347 -0.55 -14.72 11.41
CA PHE A 347 -0.13 -14.02 10.20
C PHE A 347 1.08 -13.10 10.44
N ILE A 348 1.06 -12.31 11.53
CA ILE A 348 2.16 -11.41 11.88
C ILE A 348 3.44 -12.22 12.14
N ILE A 349 3.36 -13.30 12.94
CA ILE A 349 4.52 -14.11 13.30
C ILE A 349 5.11 -14.84 12.07
N GLN A 350 4.27 -15.47 11.24
CA GLN A 350 4.76 -16.19 10.06
C GLN A 350 5.43 -15.24 9.05
N ARG A 351 4.84 -14.05 8.83
CA ARG A 351 5.39 -13.05 7.92
C ARG A 351 6.74 -12.51 8.38
N PHE A 352 6.85 -12.10 9.65
CA PHE A 352 8.04 -11.40 10.12
C PHE A 352 9.13 -12.31 10.69
N MET A 353 8.77 -13.39 11.38
CA MET A 353 9.75 -14.25 12.06
C MET A 353 10.21 -15.43 11.19
N ILE A 354 9.30 -16.03 10.42
CA ILE A 354 9.61 -17.24 9.63
C ILE A 354 10.05 -16.89 8.22
N PHE A 355 9.31 -16.02 7.52
CA PHE A 355 9.60 -15.68 6.13
C PHE A 355 10.39 -14.37 5.93
N GLY A 356 10.38 -13.46 6.91
CA GLY A 356 11.03 -12.16 6.81
C GLY A 356 12.57 -12.19 6.69
N LYS A 357 13.22 -13.33 6.94
CA LYS A 357 14.69 -13.44 6.96
C LYS A 357 15.35 -13.73 5.60
N LYS A 358 14.61 -14.06 4.53
CA LYS A 358 15.23 -14.41 3.23
C LYS A 358 15.31 -13.27 2.21
N GLU A 359 14.47 -12.24 2.27
CA GLU A 359 14.62 -11.08 1.37
C GLU A 359 15.84 -10.20 1.72
N ILE A 360 16.37 -10.31 2.94
CA ILE A 360 17.54 -9.54 3.39
C ILE A 360 18.86 -10.16 2.90
N ARG A 361 18.89 -11.47 2.61
CA ARG A 361 20.13 -12.20 2.24
C ARG A 361 20.39 -12.33 0.74
N GLN A 362 19.46 -11.90 -0.12
CA GLN A 362 19.69 -11.71 -1.56
C GLN A 362 19.91 -10.23 -1.93
N ALA A 363 20.09 -9.37 -0.91
CA ALA A 363 20.35 -7.94 -1.05
C ALA A 363 21.67 -7.51 -0.37
N GLN A 364 22.58 -8.46 -0.16
CA GLN A 364 24.03 -8.23 -0.04
C GLN A 364 24.64 -8.75 -1.34
#